data_AF-A0ABD1LWT9-F1
#
_entry.id   AF-A0ABD1LWT9-F1
#
_cell.length_a   1.000
_cell.length_b   1.000
_cell.length_c   1.000
_cell.angle_alpha   90.00
_cell.angle_beta   90.00
_cell.angle_gamma   90.00
#
_symmetry.space_group_name_H-M   'P 1'
#
loop_
_entity.id
_entity.type
_entity.pdbx_description
1 polymer ?
#
loop_
_entity_poly.entity_id
_entity_poly.type
_entity_poly.pdbx_seq_one_letter_code
_entity_poly.pdbx_strand_id
1 'polypeptide(L)'
;MWRDPGAPADSFYETRPECTNVPKSRFRIKAGKTLSARKWHAAFSPEGYLDIGKTLSRIHRGGIHPSIRGEVWEFLLGCYDPKSTFEERDEIRQRRREQYATWKEECRKLFPLIGSGRFITAPVVTEDGIPVQDPLVLLENNPENGLITLPQESTTAVSNLEKITDKGVVQWMLTLHQIGLDVIRTDRTLVFYEKKENLAKLWDILSVYARIDSDVGYGQGMSDLCSPMIILLNDEADAFWCFERLMRRLMMWALEYDPDLYWLYEEDDEKSEENKKRLKSLRHYGKYERENMKNGGKNGEEPPFPISVFLVASVLKEKSAILLQQARGLDDVVKV
;
A
#
# COMPACT_ATOMS: atom_id res chain seq x y z
N MET A 1 -40.02 1.59 17.56
CA MET A 1 -38.95 0.92 16.81
C MET A 1 -37.62 1.51 17.28
N TRP A 2 -36.96 0.86 18.24
CA TRP A 2 -35.69 1.34 18.79
C TRP A 2 -34.62 1.21 17.70
N ARG A 3 -34.01 2.33 17.27
CA ARG A 3 -32.86 2.27 16.37
C ARG A 3 -31.67 1.75 17.17
N ASP A 4 -31.13 0.60 16.79
CA ASP A 4 -29.83 0.11 17.29
C ASP A 4 -28.77 1.19 17.03
N PRO A 5 -28.17 1.80 18.08
CA PRO A 5 -27.16 2.84 17.92
C PRO A 5 -25.86 2.28 17.30
N GLY A 6 -25.68 0.96 17.34
CA GLY A 6 -24.51 0.25 16.83
C GLY A 6 -23.27 0.39 17.72
N ALA A 7 -22.41 -0.64 17.70
CA ALA A 7 -21.15 -0.63 18.43
C ALA A 7 -20.09 0.20 17.68
N PRO A 8 -19.26 1.00 18.38
CA PRO A 8 -18.13 1.66 17.74
C PRO A 8 -17.12 0.62 17.25
N ALA A 9 -16.54 0.83 16.08
CA ALA A 9 -15.46 -0.06 15.59
C ALA A 9 -14.10 0.27 16.18
N ASP A 10 -13.97 1.39 16.91
CA ASP A 10 -12.72 1.83 17.55
C ASP A 10 -12.15 0.77 18.51
N SER A 11 -12.98 -0.12 19.07
CA SER A 11 -12.50 -1.23 19.91
C SER A 11 -11.68 -2.28 19.16
N PHE A 12 -11.74 -2.32 17.83
CA PHE A 12 -10.94 -3.23 17.01
C PHE A 12 -9.59 -2.64 16.61
N TYR A 13 -9.42 -1.33 16.78
CA TYR A 13 -8.21 -0.59 16.42
C TYR A 13 -7.80 0.27 17.61
N GLU A 14 -7.32 -0.40 18.65
CA GLU A 14 -7.04 0.22 19.94
C GLU A 14 -6.04 1.36 19.79
N THR A 15 -6.42 2.52 20.32
CA THR A 15 -5.56 3.69 20.42
C THR A 15 -4.84 3.70 21.74
N ARG A 16 -3.57 4.14 21.72
CA ARG A 16 -2.76 4.19 22.92
C ARG A 16 -3.39 5.09 23.99
N PRO A 17 -3.37 4.72 25.28
CA PRO A 17 -4.03 5.49 26.34
C PRO A 17 -3.58 6.94 26.45
N GLU A 18 -2.30 7.23 26.15
CA GLU A 18 -1.72 8.57 26.16
C GLU A 18 -2.22 9.46 25.00
N CYS A 19 -2.82 8.87 23.96
CA CYS A 19 -3.31 9.58 22.79
C CYS A 19 -4.81 9.92 22.95
N THR A 20 -5.11 10.99 23.70
CA THR A 20 -6.50 11.37 24.02
C THR A 20 -7.23 12.15 22.91
N ASN A 21 -6.50 12.72 21.95
CA ASN A 21 -7.04 13.59 20.90
C ASN A 21 -7.22 12.88 19.54
N VAL A 22 -7.39 11.56 19.53
CA VAL A 22 -7.59 10.80 18.29
C VAL A 22 -9.04 10.96 17.82
N PRO A 23 -9.28 11.32 16.54
CA PRO A 23 -10.63 11.36 15.99
C PRO A 23 -11.30 9.99 16.10
N LYS A 24 -12.49 9.95 16.74
CA LYS A 24 -13.28 8.72 16.84
C LYS A 24 -13.93 8.37 15.50
N SER A 25 -14.03 7.09 15.21
CA SER A 25 -14.67 6.64 13.99
C SER A 25 -16.16 7.00 13.98
N ARG A 26 -16.64 7.47 12.84
CA ARG A 26 -18.09 7.65 12.60
C ARG A 26 -18.79 6.34 12.26
N PHE A 27 -18.03 5.31 11.91
CA PHE A 27 -18.56 4.00 11.57
C PHE A 27 -19.13 3.30 12.81
N ARG A 28 -20.31 2.70 12.65
CA ARG A 28 -21.03 1.99 13.71
C ARG A 28 -21.47 0.62 13.20
N ILE A 29 -21.01 -0.42 13.88
CA ILE A 29 -21.37 -1.80 13.62
C ILE A 29 -22.83 -1.99 14.05
N LYS A 30 -23.72 -2.25 13.10
CA LYS A 30 -25.17 -2.37 13.33
C LYS A 30 -25.65 -3.77 13.01
N ALA A 31 -26.34 -4.39 13.96
CA ALA A 31 -26.88 -5.73 13.76
C ALA A 31 -27.84 -5.76 12.56
N GLY A 32 -27.71 -6.77 11.71
CA GLY A 32 -28.53 -6.94 10.51
C GLY A 32 -28.15 -6.05 9.33
N LYS A 33 -27.48 -4.90 9.54
CA LYS A 33 -27.03 -3.98 8.48
C LYS A 33 -25.59 -4.23 8.05
N THR A 34 -24.66 -4.23 9.01
CA THR A 34 -23.24 -4.45 8.74
C THR A 34 -23.01 -5.89 8.25
N LEU A 35 -22.15 -6.06 7.24
CA LEU A 35 -21.79 -7.39 6.74
C LEU A 35 -21.07 -8.15 7.85
N SER A 36 -21.75 -9.15 8.43
CA SER A 36 -21.20 -10.01 9.48
C SER A 36 -20.47 -11.20 8.90
N ALA A 37 -19.60 -11.83 9.70
CA ALA A 37 -18.91 -13.07 9.32
C ALA A 37 -19.89 -14.13 8.81
N ARG A 38 -21.00 -14.38 9.52
CA ARG A 38 -22.00 -15.35 9.08
C ARG A 38 -22.56 -15.04 7.69
N LYS A 39 -22.85 -13.77 7.39
CA LYS A 39 -23.39 -13.37 6.09
C LYS A 39 -22.34 -13.43 4.99
N TRP A 40 -21.08 -13.14 5.32
CA TRP A 40 -19.94 -13.26 4.41
C TRP A 40 -19.75 -14.71 3.97
N HIS A 41 -19.64 -15.66 4.91
CA HIS A 41 -19.49 -17.07 4.58
C HIS A 41 -20.69 -17.64 3.81
N ALA A 42 -21.91 -17.16 4.11
CA ALA A 42 -23.11 -17.54 3.37
C ALA A 42 -23.23 -16.91 1.97
N ALA A 43 -22.33 -16.00 1.58
CA ALA A 43 -22.31 -15.40 0.25
C ALA A 43 -21.54 -16.26 -0.77
N PHE A 44 -20.87 -17.32 -0.32
CA PHE A 44 -20.14 -18.25 -1.17
C PHE A 44 -21.00 -19.45 -1.57
N SER A 45 -20.78 -19.97 -2.78
CA SER A 45 -21.26 -21.30 -3.18
C SER A 45 -20.48 -22.41 -2.46
N PRO A 46 -20.94 -23.67 -2.49
CA PRO A 46 -20.18 -24.80 -1.96
C PRO A 46 -18.77 -24.94 -2.57
N GLU A 47 -18.61 -24.58 -3.84
CA GLU A 47 -17.36 -24.59 -4.59
C GLU A 47 -16.49 -23.34 -4.30
N GLY A 48 -17.05 -22.31 -3.67
CA GLY A 48 -16.34 -21.11 -3.26
C GLY A 48 -16.48 -19.89 -4.17
N TYR A 49 -17.45 -19.88 -5.09
CA TYR A 49 -17.76 -18.69 -5.88
C TYR A 49 -18.48 -17.64 -5.02
N LEU A 50 -18.01 -16.40 -5.06
CA LEU A 50 -18.57 -15.29 -4.30
C LEU A 50 -19.66 -14.58 -5.10
N ASP A 51 -20.85 -14.43 -4.53
CA ASP A 51 -21.86 -13.48 -5.02
C ASP A 51 -21.41 -12.04 -4.69
N ILE A 52 -20.52 -11.51 -5.53
CA ILE A 52 -19.91 -10.19 -5.33
C ILE A 52 -20.94 -9.08 -5.42
N GLY A 53 -21.93 -9.19 -6.32
CA GLY A 53 -22.96 -8.16 -6.50
C GLY A 53 -23.79 -7.95 -5.24
N LYS A 54 -24.32 -9.02 -4.64
CA LYS A 54 -25.05 -8.92 -3.37
C LYS A 54 -24.16 -8.48 -2.21
N THR A 55 -22.88 -8.86 -2.23
CA THR A 55 -21.91 -8.50 -1.18
C THR A 55 -21.59 -7.02 -1.22
N LEU A 56 -21.20 -6.48 -2.38
CA LEU A 56 -20.95 -5.05 -2.59
C LEU A 56 -22.16 -4.20 -2.20
N SER A 57 -23.36 -4.61 -2.61
CA SER A 57 -24.62 -3.98 -2.22
C SER A 57 -24.80 -3.84 -0.70
N ARG A 58 -24.32 -4.80 0.08
CA ARG A 58 -24.42 -4.76 1.56
C ARG A 58 -23.32 -3.91 2.16
N ILE A 59 -22.09 -4.04 1.65
CA ILE A 59 -20.94 -3.23 2.05
C ILE A 59 -21.28 -1.75 1.88
N HIS A 60 -21.79 -1.35 0.71
CA HIS A 60 -22.16 0.04 0.44
C HIS A 60 -23.25 0.59 1.39
N ARG A 61 -24.16 -0.25 1.89
CA ARG A 61 -25.27 0.18 2.75
C ARG A 61 -24.97 0.15 4.24
N GLY A 62 -24.04 -0.70 4.67
CA GLY A 62 -23.86 -1.02 6.09
C GLY A 62 -22.44 -1.31 6.53
N GLY A 63 -21.50 -1.31 5.60
CA GLY A 63 -20.09 -1.55 5.88
C GLY A 63 -19.71 -2.99 6.12
N ILE A 64 -18.44 -3.16 6.48
CA ILE A 64 -17.82 -4.46 6.76
C ILE A 64 -17.51 -4.57 8.25
N HIS A 65 -17.95 -5.66 8.88
CA HIS A 65 -17.58 -5.94 10.26
C HIS A 65 -16.05 -6.11 10.38
N PRO A 66 -15.38 -5.46 11.34
CA PRO A 66 -13.92 -5.46 11.42
C PRO A 66 -13.26 -6.85 11.38
N SER A 67 -13.90 -7.85 12.02
CA SER A 67 -13.39 -9.23 12.09
C SER A 67 -13.23 -9.95 10.76
N ILE A 68 -13.85 -9.47 9.66
CA ILE A 68 -13.75 -10.08 8.33
C ILE A 68 -13.18 -9.12 7.28
N ARG A 69 -12.69 -7.95 7.70
CA ARG A 69 -12.18 -6.95 6.75
C ARG A 69 -11.01 -7.47 5.94
N GLY A 70 -10.08 -8.22 6.54
CA GLY A 70 -8.96 -8.84 5.83
C GLY A 70 -9.42 -9.69 4.67
N GLU A 71 -10.26 -10.70 4.92
CA GLU A 71 -10.79 -11.59 3.88
C GLU A 71 -11.57 -10.85 2.79
N VAL A 72 -12.43 -9.90 3.19
CA VAL A 72 -13.23 -9.13 2.23
C VAL A 72 -12.34 -8.25 1.35
N TRP A 73 -11.29 -7.66 1.93
CA TRP A 73 -10.38 -6.76 1.21
C TRP A 73 -9.56 -7.48 0.15
N GLU A 74 -9.23 -8.76 0.33
CA GLU A 74 -8.60 -9.56 -0.71
C GLU A 74 -9.47 -9.63 -1.98
N PHE A 75 -10.80 -9.67 -1.86
CA PHE A 75 -11.68 -9.58 -3.04
C PHE A 75 -11.84 -8.15 -3.54
N LEU A 76 -12.02 -7.17 -2.64
CA LEU A 76 -12.24 -5.78 -3.03
C LEU A 76 -11.06 -5.20 -3.80
N LEU A 77 -9.83 -5.52 -3.40
CA LEU A 77 -8.59 -5.11 -4.07
C LEU A 77 -8.27 -5.98 -5.29
N GLY A 78 -9.08 -7.02 -5.56
CA GLY A 78 -8.91 -7.91 -6.70
C GLY A 78 -7.77 -8.90 -6.52
N CYS A 79 -7.33 -9.18 -5.29
CA CYS A 79 -6.40 -10.27 -5.01
C CYS A 79 -7.01 -11.62 -5.40
N TYR A 80 -8.33 -11.76 -5.30
CA TYR A 80 -9.08 -12.92 -5.77
C TYR A 80 -10.20 -12.53 -6.72
N ASP A 81 -10.40 -13.35 -7.75
CA ASP A 81 -11.57 -13.27 -8.62
C ASP A 81 -12.79 -13.83 -7.87
N PRO A 82 -13.93 -13.12 -7.81
CA PRO A 82 -15.17 -13.67 -7.25
C PRO A 82 -15.61 -15.02 -7.86
N LYS A 83 -15.20 -15.31 -9.09
CA LYS A 83 -15.47 -16.56 -9.80
C LYS A 83 -14.42 -17.65 -9.54
N SER A 84 -13.43 -17.41 -8.67
CA SER A 84 -12.48 -18.45 -8.27
C SER A 84 -13.09 -19.45 -7.27
N THR A 85 -12.59 -20.68 -7.23
CA THR A 85 -12.94 -21.67 -6.20
C THR A 85 -12.12 -21.47 -4.92
N PHE A 86 -12.42 -22.22 -3.85
CA PHE A 86 -11.59 -22.21 -2.64
C PHE A 86 -10.17 -22.72 -2.92
N GLU A 87 -10.05 -23.80 -3.68
CA GLU A 87 -8.77 -24.45 -4.02
C GLU A 87 -7.90 -23.51 -4.87
N GLU A 88 -8.46 -22.89 -5.90
CA GLU A 88 -7.73 -21.94 -6.75
C GLU A 88 -7.18 -20.75 -5.94
N ARG A 89 -7.96 -20.25 -4.97
CA ARG A 89 -7.50 -19.17 -4.10
C ARG A 89 -6.38 -19.61 -3.17
N ASP A 90 -6.43 -20.85 -2.67
CA ASP A 90 -5.37 -21.39 -1.83
C ASP A 90 -4.06 -21.57 -2.63
N GLU A 91 -4.14 -22.08 -3.86
CA GLU A 91 -3.00 -22.16 -4.77
C GLU A 91 -2.42 -20.78 -5.10
N ILE A 92 -3.28 -19.79 -5.38
CA ILE A 92 -2.86 -18.41 -5.61
C ILE A 92 -2.14 -17.86 -4.37
N ARG A 93 -2.68 -18.11 -3.17
CA ARG A 93 -2.09 -17.67 -1.91
C ARG A 93 -0.70 -18.28 -1.71
N GLN A 94 -0.58 -19.61 -1.82
CA GLN A 94 0.69 -20.30 -1.65
C GLN A 94 1.75 -19.77 -2.62
N ARG A 95 1.42 -19.70 -3.91
CA ARG A 95 2.31 -19.16 -4.96
C ARG A 95 2.77 -17.73 -4.66
N ARG A 96 1.86 -16.88 -4.19
CA ARG A 96 2.14 -15.49 -3.83
C ARG A 96 3.06 -15.38 -2.63
N ARG A 97 2.87 -16.22 -1.61
CA ARG A 97 3.72 -16.27 -0.42
C ARG A 97 5.14 -16.72 -0.77
N GLU A 98 5.27 -17.75 -1.60
CA GLU A 98 6.56 -18.21 -2.13
C GLU A 98 7.26 -17.13 -2.97
N GLN A 99 6.52 -16.46 -3.85
CA GLN A 99 7.05 -15.37 -4.67
C GLN A 99 7.56 -14.21 -3.81
N TYR A 100 6.77 -13.79 -2.81
CA TYR A 100 7.17 -12.73 -1.89
C TYR A 100 8.40 -13.13 -1.08
N ALA A 101 8.45 -14.36 -0.56
CA ALA A 101 9.61 -14.87 0.16
C ALA A 101 10.88 -14.86 -0.71
N THR A 102 10.75 -15.21 -2.00
CA THR A 102 11.86 -15.16 -2.97
C THR A 102 12.36 -13.73 -3.15
N TRP A 103 11.46 -12.77 -3.40
CA TRP A 103 11.84 -11.35 -3.55
C TRP A 103 12.43 -10.75 -2.28
N LYS A 104 11.86 -11.10 -1.11
CA LYS A 104 12.40 -10.69 0.19
C LYS A 104 13.82 -11.23 0.38
N GLU A 105 14.07 -12.47 -0.03
CA GLU A 105 15.40 -13.08 0.03
C GLU A 105 16.41 -12.41 -0.90
N GLU A 106 16.00 -12.05 -2.12
CA GLU A 106 16.82 -11.29 -3.06
C GLU A 106 17.18 -9.91 -2.48
N CYS A 107 16.21 -9.22 -1.90
CA CYS A 107 16.44 -7.94 -1.21
C CYS A 107 17.37 -8.13 0.00
N ARG A 108 17.23 -9.21 0.76
CA ARG A 108 18.08 -9.53 1.92
C ARG A 108 19.54 -9.80 1.52
N LYS A 109 19.78 -10.46 0.39
CA LYS A 109 21.14 -10.66 -0.15
C LYS A 109 21.82 -9.35 -0.50
N LEU A 110 21.06 -8.37 -0.97
CA LEU A 110 21.56 -7.02 -1.30
C LEU A 110 21.72 -6.16 -0.04
N PHE A 111 20.78 -6.25 0.89
CA PHE A 111 20.79 -5.50 2.14
C PHE A 111 20.35 -6.42 3.31
N PRO A 112 21.30 -6.97 4.09
CA PRO A 112 21.03 -8.00 5.11
C PRO A 112 20.03 -7.64 6.21
N LEU A 113 19.66 -6.37 6.35
CA LEU A 113 18.67 -5.93 7.33
C LEU A 113 17.23 -6.27 6.92
N ILE A 114 16.95 -6.47 5.62
CA ILE A 114 15.61 -6.85 5.13
C ILE A 114 15.22 -8.20 5.72
N GLY A 115 14.07 -8.26 6.39
CA GLY A 115 13.61 -9.49 7.05
C GLY A 115 14.27 -9.81 8.39
N SER A 116 15.12 -8.93 8.91
CA SER A 116 15.79 -9.15 10.20
C SER A 116 14.95 -8.76 11.42
N GLY A 117 13.77 -8.16 11.20
CA GLY A 117 12.97 -7.54 12.27
C GLY A 117 13.48 -6.16 12.71
N ARG A 118 14.41 -5.58 11.96
CA ARG A 118 15.03 -4.27 12.21
C ARG A 118 14.98 -3.42 10.94
N PHE A 119 15.10 -2.11 11.09
CA PHE A 119 15.10 -1.17 9.97
C PHE A 119 16.00 0.04 10.25
N ILE A 120 16.37 0.78 9.20
CA ILE A 120 17.22 1.97 9.29
C ILE A 120 16.42 3.27 9.17
N THR A 121 16.99 4.37 9.66
CA THR A 121 16.46 5.74 9.42
C THR A 121 17.54 6.73 8.98
N ALA A 122 18.79 6.27 8.90
CA ALA A 122 19.92 7.03 8.37
C ALA A 122 20.33 6.46 7.01
N PRO A 123 20.86 7.30 6.10
CA PRO A 123 21.41 6.84 4.82
C PRO A 123 22.52 5.81 5.03
N VAL A 124 22.51 4.75 4.19
CA VAL A 124 23.51 3.67 4.22
C VAL A 124 24.49 3.72 3.06
N VAL A 125 24.16 4.45 1.99
CA VAL A 125 24.99 4.64 0.80
C VAL A 125 24.95 6.10 0.38
N THR A 126 26.02 6.58 -0.23
CA THR A 126 26.05 7.86 -0.95
C THR A 126 25.46 7.71 -2.36
N GLU A 127 25.20 8.83 -3.03
CA GLU A 127 24.75 8.86 -4.43
C GLU A 127 25.71 8.13 -5.39
N ASP A 128 27.00 8.07 -5.03
CA ASP A 128 28.05 7.37 -5.78
C ASP A 128 28.10 5.85 -5.52
N GLY A 129 27.17 5.30 -4.73
CA GLY A 129 27.13 3.89 -4.35
C GLY A 129 28.23 3.49 -3.35
N ILE A 130 28.80 4.46 -2.63
CA ILE A 130 29.78 4.21 -1.59
C ILE A 130 29.04 3.98 -0.27
N PRO A 131 29.25 2.85 0.42
CA PRO A 131 28.67 2.62 1.73
C PRO A 131 29.12 3.68 2.73
N VAL A 132 28.17 4.23 3.50
CA VAL A 132 28.47 5.20 4.55
C VAL A 132 29.02 4.43 5.76
N GLN A 133 30.25 4.72 6.18
CA GLN A 133 30.77 4.24 7.47
C GLN A 133 30.01 4.95 8.61
N ASP A 134 29.47 4.16 9.54
CA ASP A 134 28.53 4.56 10.61
C ASP A 134 27.19 5.12 10.14
N PRO A 135 26.29 4.29 9.57
CA PRO A 135 24.88 4.62 9.54
C PRO A 135 24.39 4.69 10.99
N LEU A 136 23.73 5.79 11.38
CA LEU A 136 22.96 5.83 12.63
C LEU A 136 21.81 4.81 12.52
N VAL A 137 22.08 3.55 12.87
CA VAL A 137 21.07 2.49 12.97
C VAL A 137 20.36 2.70 14.30
N LEU A 138 19.10 3.16 14.26
CA LEU A 138 18.28 3.22 15.46
C LEU A 138 17.98 1.79 15.95
N LEU A 139 18.69 1.32 16.98
CA LEU A 139 18.27 0.19 17.81
C LEU A 139 18.20 0.60 19.29
N GLU A 140 16.95 0.87 19.68
CA GLU A 140 16.33 0.82 21.02
C GLU A 140 16.72 1.83 22.12
N ASN A 141 15.69 2.37 22.78
CA ASN A 141 15.78 2.72 24.20
C ASN A 141 15.93 1.43 25.01
N ASN A 142 17.11 1.23 25.60
CA ASN A 142 17.20 0.67 26.95
C ASN A 142 17.13 1.88 27.91
N PRO A 143 16.36 1.87 29.02
CA PRO A 143 16.18 3.07 29.85
C PRO A 143 17.42 3.54 30.62
N GLU A 144 18.53 2.79 30.62
CA GLU A 144 19.74 3.21 31.33
C GLU A 144 20.99 2.82 30.51
N ASN A 145 21.84 3.81 30.31
CA ASN A 145 23.24 3.74 29.86
C ASN A 145 23.53 3.53 28.35
N GLY A 146 23.86 4.66 27.71
CA GLY A 146 25.05 4.78 26.85
C GLY A 146 24.91 4.30 25.40
N LEU A 147 25.65 4.96 24.50
CA LEU A 147 25.89 4.50 23.13
C LEU A 147 26.31 3.02 23.15
N ILE A 148 25.54 2.13 22.50
CA ILE A 148 25.96 0.74 22.26
C ILE A 148 25.89 0.47 20.75
N THR A 149 27.07 0.27 20.17
CA THR A 149 27.37 -0.19 18.81
C THR A 149 26.69 -1.52 18.47
N LEU A 150 26.45 -1.77 17.17
CA LEU A 150 25.98 -3.07 16.67
C LEU A 150 26.80 -4.24 17.28
N PRO A 151 26.19 -5.41 17.58
CA PRO A 151 26.97 -6.62 17.80
C PRO A 151 27.85 -6.82 16.56
N GLN A 152 29.15 -7.07 16.79
CA GLN A 152 30.21 -7.04 15.77
C GLN A 152 29.83 -7.76 14.47
N GLU A 153 29.03 -8.83 14.53
CA GLU A 153 28.54 -9.61 13.39
C GLU A 153 27.53 -8.91 12.45
N SER A 154 26.82 -7.89 12.93
CA SER A 154 25.85 -7.11 12.13
C SER A 154 26.43 -5.80 11.60
N THR A 155 27.40 -5.22 12.31
CA THR A 155 28.27 -4.13 11.80
C THR A 155 29.09 -4.61 10.61
N THR A 156 29.62 -5.84 10.65
CA THR A 156 30.37 -6.44 9.53
C THR A 156 29.52 -6.68 8.29
N ALA A 157 28.20 -6.91 8.43
CA ALA A 157 27.32 -7.14 7.28
C ALA A 157 27.08 -5.86 6.46
N VAL A 158 27.05 -4.68 7.09
CA VAL A 158 26.89 -3.39 6.40
C VAL A 158 28.25 -2.83 5.95
N SER A 159 29.33 -3.08 6.72
CA SER A 159 30.68 -2.60 6.38
C SER A 159 31.35 -3.39 5.25
N ASN A 160 30.86 -4.59 4.91
CA ASN A 160 31.39 -5.45 3.85
C ASN A 160 30.62 -5.32 2.52
N LEU A 161 29.74 -4.31 2.37
CA LEU A 161 29.19 -4.00 1.05
C LEU A 161 30.34 -3.52 0.15
N GLU A 162 30.72 -4.33 -0.83
CA GLU A 162 31.59 -3.88 -1.91
C GLU A 162 30.94 -2.67 -2.63
N LYS A 163 31.76 -1.86 -3.32
CA LYS A 163 31.25 -0.73 -4.10
C LYS A 163 30.12 -1.22 -5.03
N ILE A 164 28.92 -0.72 -4.81
CA ILE A 164 27.75 -1.13 -5.58
C ILE A 164 27.77 -0.36 -6.90
N THR A 165 27.84 -1.10 -8.01
CA THR A 165 27.91 -0.53 -9.36
C THR A 165 26.54 -0.48 -10.05
N ASP A 166 25.57 -1.26 -9.57
CA ASP A 166 24.20 -1.25 -10.08
C ASP A 166 23.46 0.00 -9.61
N LYS A 167 23.20 0.92 -10.54
CA LYS A 167 22.49 2.18 -10.29
C LYS A 167 21.09 1.97 -9.70
N GLY A 168 20.38 0.91 -10.10
CA GLY A 168 19.05 0.62 -9.56
C GLY A 168 19.11 0.17 -8.11
N VAL A 169 20.12 -0.61 -7.73
CA VAL A 169 20.35 -1.01 -6.33
C VAL A 169 20.77 0.18 -5.47
N VAL A 170 21.66 1.04 -5.96
CA VAL A 170 22.06 2.27 -5.25
C VAL A 170 20.85 3.16 -5.03
N GLN A 171 20.04 3.41 -6.07
CA GLN A 171 18.84 4.23 -5.95
C GLN A 171 17.85 3.63 -4.94
N TRP A 172 17.62 2.32 -4.97
CA TRP A 172 16.78 1.65 -4.00
C TRP A 172 17.32 1.79 -2.56
N MET A 173 18.61 1.60 -2.34
CA MET A 173 19.24 1.76 -1.03
C MET A 173 19.13 3.19 -0.49
N LEU A 174 19.22 4.20 -1.37
CA LEU A 174 18.97 5.59 -0.99
C LEU A 174 17.53 5.80 -0.48
N THR A 175 16.55 5.04 -0.94
CA THR A 175 15.16 5.16 -0.45
C THR A 175 14.92 4.50 0.92
N LEU A 176 15.73 3.52 1.33
CA LEU A 176 15.45 2.69 2.52
C LEU A 176 15.37 3.49 3.83
N HIS A 177 16.20 4.51 3.99
CA HIS A 177 16.17 5.38 5.17
C HIS A 177 14.93 6.27 5.20
N GLN A 178 14.49 6.77 4.04
CA GLN A 178 13.25 7.54 3.91
C GLN A 178 12.03 6.69 4.26
N ILE A 179 12.00 5.42 3.82
CA ILE A 179 10.97 4.45 4.23
C ILE A 179 10.96 4.30 5.75
N GLY A 180 12.12 4.13 6.38
CA GLY A 180 12.19 3.99 7.83
C GLY A 180 11.73 5.24 8.60
N LEU A 181 12.06 6.43 8.12
CA LEU A 181 11.57 7.69 8.71
C LEU A 181 10.04 7.81 8.60
N ASP A 182 9.44 7.31 7.52
CA ASP A 182 7.99 7.30 7.33
C ASP A 182 7.33 6.24 8.23
N VAL A 183 7.90 5.03 8.31
CA VAL A 183 7.46 3.93 9.18
C VAL A 183 7.35 4.37 10.64
N ILE A 184 8.34 5.10 11.18
CA ILE A 184 8.30 5.61 12.56
C ILE A 184 7.15 6.60 12.77
N ARG A 185 6.77 7.35 11.73
CA ARG A 185 5.74 8.39 11.82
C ARG A 185 4.33 7.87 11.58
N THR A 186 4.18 6.74 10.89
CA THR A 186 2.89 6.13 10.54
C THR A 186 2.12 5.66 11.76
N ASP A 187 0.85 6.10 11.84
CA ASP A 187 -0.18 5.68 12.80
C ASP A 187 0.29 5.44 14.25
N ARG A 188 1.20 6.29 14.75
CA ARG A 188 1.79 6.23 16.10
C ARG A 188 0.78 6.19 17.25
N THR A 189 -0.47 6.59 17.00
CA THR A 189 -1.54 6.56 18.00
C THR A 189 -2.15 5.18 18.19
N LEU A 190 -1.86 4.21 17.32
CA LEU A 190 -2.38 2.85 17.41
C LEU A 190 -1.46 1.99 18.29
N VAL A 191 -2.07 1.19 19.16
CA VAL A 191 -1.39 0.17 19.98
C VAL A 191 -0.70 -0.86 19.09
N PHE A 192 -1.25 -1.13 17.89
CA PHE A 192 -0.68 -2.05 16.91
C PHE A 192 0.81 -1.78 16.63
N TYR A 193 1.22 -0.52 16.53
CA TYR A 193 2.60 -0.12 16.25
C TYR A 193 3.49 0.03 17.49
N GLU A 194 3.02 -0.36 18.68
CA GLU A 194 3.92 -0.53 19.85
C GLU A 194 4.87 -1.72 19.65
N LYS A 195 4.38 -2.76 18.96
CA LYS A 195 5.20 -3.92 18.60
C LYS A 195 6.16 -3.55 17.48
N LYS A 196 7.46 -3.59 17.76
CA LYS A 196 8.52 -3.34 16.77
C LYS A 196 8.45 -4.30 15.58
N GLU A 197 7.97 -5.52 15.81
CA GLU A 197 7.70 -6.50 14.75
C GLU A 197 6.77 -5.95 13.67
N ASN A 198 5.73 -5.19 14.04
CA ASN A 198 4.78 -4.61 13.09
C ASN A 198 5.38 -3.44 12.30
N LEU A 199 6.27 -2.65 12.92
CA LEU A 199 7.04 -1.61 12.23
C LEU A 199 8.06 -2.21 11.26
N ALA A 200 8.77 -3.25 11.68
CA ALA A 200 9.70 -3.97 10.82
C ALA A 200 8.98 -4.63 9.65
N LYS A 201 7.81 -5.25 9.88
CA LYS A 201 6.94 -5.80 8.84
C LYS A 201 6.52 -4.72 7.82
N LEU A 202 6.18 -3.52 8.29
CA LEU A 202 5.85 -2.38 7.41
C LEU A 202 7.05 -1.94 6.58
N TRP A 203 8.21 -1.82 7.21
CA TRP A 203 9.44 -1.46 6.50
C TRP A 203 9.81 -2.51 5.45
N ASP A 204 9.80 -3.81 5.80
CA ASP A 204 10.11 -4.90 4.89
C ASP A 204 9.21 -4.89 3.64
N ILE A 205 7.89 -4.79 3.81
CA ILE A 205 6.93 -4.76 2.69
C ILE A 205 7.23 -3.59 1.75
N LEU A 206 7.44 -2.38 2.30
CA LEU A 206 7.71 -1.18 1.51
C LEU A 206 9.07 -1.26 0.81
N SER A 207 10.09 -1.77 1.48
CA SER A 207 11.43 -1.94 0.92
C SER A 207 11.43 -2.97 -0.22
N VAL A 208 10.73 -4.09 -0.05
CA VAL A 208 10.57 -5.09 -1.13
C VAL A 208 9.77 -4.49 -2.30
N TYR A 209 8.67 -3.79 -2.03
CA TYR A 209 7.88 -3.16 -3.10
C TYR A 209 8.71 -2.17 -3.92
N ALA A 210 9.44 -1.27 -3.26
CA ALA A 210 10.28 -0.27 -3.91
C ALA A 210 11.40 -0.88 -4.77
N ARG A 211 11.81 -2.13 -4.48
CA ARG A 211 12.79 -2.85 -5.29
C ARG A 211 12.17 -3.46 -6.54
N ILE A 212 10.99 -4.09 -6.37
CA ILE A 212 10.32 -4.86 -7.44
C ILE A 212 9.68 -3.92 -8.46
N ASP A 213 9.03 -2.85 -8.00
CA ASP A 213 8.41 -1.85 -8.86
C ASP A 213 9.28 -0.58 -8.87
N SER A 214 10.50 -0.68 -9.42
CA SER A 214 11.50 0.40 -9.37
C SER A 214 11.10 1.65 -10.14
N ASP A 215 10.17 1.53 -11.10
CA ASP A 215 9.65 2.66 -11.87
C ASP A 215 8.73 3.55 -11.02
N VAL A 216 7.99 2.93 -10.09
CA VAL A 216 7.19 3.64 -9.08
C VAL A 216 8.06 4.00 -7.87
N GLY A 217 8.88 3.05 -7.44
CA GLY A 217 9.74 3.15 -6.26
C GLY A 217 8.94 3.35 -4.97
N TYR A 218 9.50 4.16 -4.07
CA TYR A 218 8.83 4.59 -2.85
C TYR A 218 8.51 6.08 -2.91
N GLY A 219 7.23 6.42 -2.70
CA GLY A 219 6.75 7.78 -2.53
C GLY A 219 6.22 8.03 -1.13
N GLN A 220 6.43 9.25 -0.62
CA GLN A 220 5.94 9.65 0.70
C GLN A 220 4.41 9.44 0.79
N GLY A 221 3.97 8.79 1.88
CA GLY A 221 2.56 8.43 2.12
C GLY A 221 2.20 7.00 1.73
N MET A 222 3.10 6.26 1.05
CA MET A 222 2.89 4.83 0.81
C MET A 222 2.91 4.00 2.10
N SER A 223 3.63 4.42 3.14
CA SER A 223 3.59 3.78 4.46
C SER A 223 2.19 3.84 5.09
N ASP A 224 1.52 4.97 4.94
CA ASP A 224 0.18 5.20 5.45
C ASP A 224 -0.89 4.40 4.65
N LEU A 225 -0.63 4.12 3.38
CA LEU A 225 -1.46 3.22 2.56
C LEU A 225 -1.23 1.73 2.89
N CYS A 226 0.00 1.38 3.24
CA CYS A 226 0.37 0.01 3.59
C CYS A 226 -0.08 -0.35 5.02
N SER A 227 -0.14 0.62 5.93
CA SER A 227 -0.53 0.42 7.34
C SER A 227 -1.83 -0.39 7.51
N PRO A 228 -2.95 -0.03 6.85
CA PRO A 228 -4.17 -0.84 6.92
C PRO A 228 -4.00 -2.28 6.43
N MET A 229 -3.14 -2.56 5.44
CA MET A 229 -2.94 -3.93 4.95
C MET A 229 -2.36 -4.81 6.05
N ILE A 230 -1.37 -4.29 6.77
CA ILE A 230 -0.65 -5.03 7.82
C ILE A 230 -1.52 -5.23 9.05
N ILE A 231 -2.38 -4.26 9.36
CA ILE A 231 -3.35 -4.36 10.45
C ILE A 231 -4.43 -5.41 10.13
N LEU A 232 -4.87 -5.49 8.86
CA LEU A 232 -5.96 -6.37 8.45
C LEU A 232 -5.52 -7.80 8.14
N LEU A 233 -4.27 -8.00 7.72
CA LEU A 233 -3.76 -9.27 7.22
C LEU A 233 -2.62 -9.77 8.11
N ASN A 234 -2.83 -10.98 8.65
CA ASN A 234 -1.89 -11.61 9.57
C ASN A 234 -0.55 -11.94 8.88
N ASP A 235 -0.61 -12.49 7.67
CA ASP A 235 0.56 -12.86 6.88
C ASP A 235 1.18 -11.62 6.21
N GLU A 236 2.51 -11.57 6.13
CA GLU A 236 3.24 -10.48 5.52
C GLU A 236 3.10 -10.45 4.00
N ALA A 237 3.15 -11.61 3.35
CA ALA A 237 3.03 -11.68 1.91
C ALA A 237 1.61 -11.32 1.46
N ASP A 238 0.58 -11.76 2.18
CA ASP A 238 -0.80 -11.39 1.86
C ASP A 238 -1.00 -9.87 1.95
N ALA A 239 -0.40 -9.24 2.97
CA ALA A 239 -0.38 -7.78 3.11
C ALA A 239 0.37 -7.10 1.96
N PHE A 240 1.54 -7.61 1.57
CA PHE A 240 2.30 -7.13 0.42
C PHE A 240 1.46 -7.19 -0.87
N TRP A 241 0.80 -8.30 -1.17
CA TRP A 241 0.02 -8.43 -2.40
C TRP A 241 -1.24 -7.57 -2.41
N CYS A 242 -1.88 -7.37 -1.26
CA CYS A 242 -2.97 -6.40 -1.15
C CYS A 242 -2.47 -4.96 -1.37
N PHE A 243 -1.33 -4.61 -0.79
CA PHE A 243 -0.68 -3.31 -1.01
C PHE A 243 -0.30 -3.10 -2.48
N GLU A 244 0.32 -4.10 -3.10
CA GLU A 244 0.72 -4.06 -4.51
C GLU A 244 -0.49 -3.82 -5.44
N ARG A 245 -1.61 -4.52 -5.20
CA ARG A 245 -2.84 -4.30 -5.97
C ARG A 245 -3.47 -2.95 -5.74
N LEU A 246 -3.42 -2.44 -4.52
CA LEU A 246 -3.83 -1.08 -4.21
C LEU A 246 -2.99 -0.08 -5.02
N MET A 247 -1.67 -0.22 -5.03
CA MET A 247 -0.77 0.66 -5.78
C MET A 247 -1.01 0.58 -7.29
N ARG A 248 -1.16 -0.63 -7.86
CA ARG A 248 -1.50 -0.81 -9.28
C ARG A 248 -2.79 -0.11 -9.66
N ARG A 249 -3.83 -0.23 -8.83
CA ARG A 249 -5.09 0.46 -9.07
C ARG A 249 -4.90 1.97 -9.01
N LEU A 250 -4.26 2.49 -7.96
CA LEU A 250 -4.01 3.93 -7.84
C LEU A 250 -3.21 4.48 -9.03
N MET A 251 -2.24 3.71 -9.53
CA MET A 251 -1.48 4.04 -10.74
C MET A 251 -2.36 4.05 -11.99
N MET A 252 -3.19 3.03 -12.20
CA MET A 252 -4.15 2.96 -13.29
C MET A 252 -5.08 4.18 -13.26
N TRP A 253 -5.67 4.51 -12.11
CA TRP A 253 -6.51 5.70 -11.94
C TRP A 253 -5.77 7.02 -12.21
N ALA A 254 -4.49 7.11 -11.86
CA ALA A 254 -3.68 8.30 -12.09
C ALA A 254 -3.28 8.46 -13.57
N LEU A 255 -3.05 7.36 -14.28
CA LEU A 255 -2.65 7.35 -15.70
C LEU A 255 -3.84 7.38 -16.67
N GLU A 256 -4.99 6.86 -16.24
CA GLU A 256 -6.19 6.65 -17.06
C GLU A 256 -7.32 7.63 -16.72
N TYR A 257 -7.04 8.83 -16.20
CA TYR A 257 -8.10 9.83 -15.97
C TYR A 257 -8.68 10.39 -17.29
N ASP A 258 -9.44 9.56 -18.00
CA ASP A 258 -10.48 9.90 -18.97
C ASP A 258 -11.85 9.55 -18.34
N PRO A 259 -12.61 10.54 -17.86
CA PRO A 259 -13.93 10.33 -17.26
C PRO A 259 -14.95 9.63 -18.17
N ASP A 260 -14.66 9.52 -19.48
CA ASP A 260 -15.55 8.89 -20.46
C ASP A 260 -15.23 7.39 -20.68
N LEU A 261 -14.14 6.84 -20.13
CA LEU A 261 -13.70 5.48 -20.46
C LEU A 261 -14.56 4.37 -19.83
N TYR A 262 -15.30 4.68 -18.77
CA TYR A 262 -16.27 3.76 -18.14
C TYR A 262 -17.37 3.32 -19.13
N TRP A 263 -17.77 4.19 -20.06
CA TRP A 263 -18.76 3.88 -21.10
C TRP A 263 -18.25 2.89 -22.15
N LEU A 264 -16.93 2.73 -22.29
CA LEU A 264 -16.35 1.82 -23.28
C LEU A 264 -16.40 0.34 -22.87
N TYR A 265 -16.68 0.06 -21.59
CA TYR A 265 -16.78 -1.29 -21.05
C TYR A 265 -18.23 -1.77 -20.86
N GLU A 266 -19.24 -0.90 -21.06
CA GLU A 266 -20.66 -1.22 -20.85
C GLU A 266 -21.56 -1.15 -22.11
N GLU A 267 -21.08 -0.73 -23.30
CA GLU A 267 -21.93 -0.67 -24.50
C GLU A 267 -21.64 -1.80 -25.51
N ASP A 268 -22.62 -2.70 -25.65
CA ASP A 268 -22.69 -3.71 -26.72
C ASP A 268 -22.72 -3.05 -28.11
N ASP A 269 -22.03 -3.70 -29.05
CA ASP A 269 -21.83 -3.35 -30.46
C ASP A 269 -23.05 -2.70 -31.16
N GLU A 270 -22.88 -1.46 -31.64
CA GLU A 270 -23.22 -0.97 -33.00
C GLU A 270 -23.40 0.56 -33.04
N LYS A 271 -22.42 1.32 -33.58
CA LYS A 271 -22.66 2.41 -34.59
C LYS A 271 -21.41 3.21 -35.05
N SER A 272 -21.34 3.28 -36.39
CA SER A 272 -20.68 4.16 -37.38
C SER A 272 -19.26 4.76 -37.19
N GLU A 273 -18.42 4.46 -38.19
CA GLU A 273 -17.03 4.91 -38.42
C GLU A 273 -16.82 6.44 -38.58
N GLU A 274 -17.90 7.23 -38.67
CA GLU A 274 -17.78 8.67 -38.91
C GLU A 274 -17.56 9.47 -37.61
N ASN A 275 -18.05 8.96 -36.47
CA ASN A 275 -17.76 9.54 -35.15
C ASN A 275 -16.32 9.28 -34.69
N LYS A 276 -15.69 8.18 -35.14
CA LYS A 276 -14.30 7.84 -34.82
C LYS A 276 -13.28 8.83 -35.41
N LYS A 277 -13.60 9.52 -36.50
CA LYS A 277 -12.69 10.49 -37.13
C LYS A 277 -12.71 11.87 -36.45
N ARG A 278 -13.84 12.30 -35.89
CA ARG A 278 -13.91 13.55 -35.10
C ARG A 278 -13.31 13.41 -33.69
N LEU A 279 -13.24 12.19 -33.15
CA LEU A 279 -12.64 11.90 -31.85
C LEU A 279 -11.10 11.90 -31.83
N LYS A 280 -10.46 11.65 -32.99
CA LYS A 280 -9.01 11.43 -33.09
C LYS A 280 -8.14 12.69 -33.12
N SER A 281 -8.73 13.89 -33.15
CA SER A 281 -7.95 15.14 -33.27
C SER A 281 -7.84 15.97 -31.98
N LEU A 282 -8.52 15.57 -30.88
CA LEU A 282 -8.60 16.43 -29.68
C LEU A 282 -8.53 15.71 -28.32
N ARG A 283 -8.27 14.40 -28.29
CA ARG A 283 -8.16 13.61 -27.05
C ARG A 283 -6.83 12.87 -26.93
N HIS A 284 -5.74 13.60 -26.77
CA HIS A 284 -4.51 12.91 -26.39
C HIS A 284 -3.77 13.49 -25.21
N TYR A 285 -4.27 14.55 -24.56
CA TYR A 285 -3.49 15.15 -23.48
C TYR A 285 -4.37 15.66 -22.34
N GLY A 286 -3.97 15.26 -21.13
CA GLY A 286 -4.57 15.69 -19.87
C GLY A 286 -4.33 17.18 -19.59
N LYS A 287 -5.02 17.72 -18.60
CA LYS A 287 -5.01 19.15 -18.24
C LYS A 287 -3.58 19.70 -17.99
N TYR A 288 -2.65 18.85 -17.54
CA TYR A 288 -1.26 19.19 -17.25
C TYR A 288 -0.37 19.28 -18.49
N GLU A 289 -0.54 18.39 -19.47
CA GLU A 289 0.19 18.46 -20.75
C GLU A 289 -0.20 19.69 -21.57
N ARG A 290 -1.43 20.18 -21.41
CA ARG A 290 -1.85 21.49 -21.96
C ARG A 290 -1.07 22.66 -21.36
N GLU A 291 -0.57 22.54 -20.14
CA GLU A 291 0.13 23.60 -19.41
C GLU A 291 1.64 23.56 -19.72
N ASN A 292 2.21 22.36 -19.85
CA ASN A 292 3.59 22.17 -20.32
C ASN A 292 3.78 22.52 -21.81
N MET A 293 2.81 22.21 -22.70
CA MET A 293 2.88 22.65 -24.10
C MET A 293 2.78 24.18 -24.25
N LYS A 294 2.16 24.87 -23.29
CA LYS A 294 2.12 26.35 -23.27
C LYS A 294 3.43 26.96 -22.81
N ASN A 295 4.20 26.25 -21.98
CA ASN A 295 5.43 26.74 -21.37
C ASN A 295 6.71 26.24 -22.06
N GLY A 296 6.64 25.97 -23.37
CA GLY A 296 7.74 25.83 -24.33
C GLY A 296 9.13 25.51 -23.77
N GLY A 297 9.59 24.28 -24.01
CA GLY A 297 10.87 23.76 -23.56
C GLY A 297 12.04 24.73 -23.71
N LYS A 298 12.79 24.88 -22.62
CA LYS A 298 14.19 25.29 -22.64
C LYS A 298 14.96 24.50 -21.59
N ASN A 299 16.07 23.95 -22.07
CA ASN A 299 17.19 23.36 -21.37
C ASN A 299 17.04 21.87 -21.07
N GLY A 300 17.51 21.07 -22.02
CA GLY A 300 17.92 19.70 -21.78
C GLY A 300 19.22 19.70 -20.99
N GLU A 301 19.21 18.98 -19.87
CA GLU A 301 20.31 18.25 -19.23
C GLU A 301 19.81 17.82 -17.85
N GLU A 302 19.08 16.70 -17.81
CA GLU A 302 18.89 15.73 -16.71
C GLU A 302 17.65 14.87 -17.06
N PRO A 303 17.66 13.54 -16.83
CA PRO A 303 16.46 12.74 -17.02
C PRO A 303 15.42 13.25 -16.02
N PRO A 304 14.24 13.73 -16.46
CA PRO A 304 13.20 14.10 -15.53
C PRO A 304 12.83 12.81 -14.80
N PHE A 305 12.93 12.80 -13.46
CA PHE A 305 12.29 11.78 -12.63
C PHE A 305 10.90 11.46 -13.22
N PRO A 306 10.50 10.18 -13.36
CA PRO A 306 9.35 9.83 -14.17
C PRO A 306 8.14 10.68 -13.77
N ILE A 307 7.57 11.38 -14.75
CA ILE A 307 6.40 12.26 -14.58
C ILE A 307 5.25 11.52 -13.84
N SER A 308 5.21 10.19 -13.96
CA SER A 308 4.38 9.28 -13.17
C SER A 308 4.57 9.41 -11.66
N VAL A 309 5.80 9.52 -11.13
CA VAL A 309 6.08 9.64 -9.69
C VAL A 309 5.53 10.95 -9.11
N PHE A 310 5.59 12.06 -9.84
CA PHE A 310 5.04 13.35 -9.37
C PHE A 310 3.52 13.42 -9.49
N LEU A 311 2.94 12.82 -10.54
CA LEU A 311 1.49 12.67 -10.69
C LEU A 311 0.93 11.77 -9.59
N VAL A 312 1.59 10.63 -9.37
CA VAL A 312 1.26 9.66 -8.33
C VAL A 312 1.46 10.27 -6.96
N ALA A 313 2.58 10.94 -6.67
CA ALA A 313 2.78 11.62 -5.38
C ALA A 313 1.75 12.74 -5.14
N SER A 314 1.32 13.47 -6.17
CA SER A 314 0.30 14.52 -6.02
C SER A 314 -1.09 13.94 -5.80
N VAL A 315 -1.47 12.91 -6.57
CA VAL A 315 -2.73 12.16 -6.41
C VAL A 315 -2.72 11.40 -5.09
N LEU A 316 -1.61 10.76 -4.72
CA LEU A 316 -1.41 10.10 -3.43
C LEU A 316 -1.43 11.12 -2.29
N LYS A 317 -0.90 12.33 -2.43
CA LYS A 317 -0.95 13.33 -1.35
C LYS A 317 -2.36 13.88 -1.13
N GLU A 318 -3.09 14.13 -2.21
CA GLU A 318 -4.47 14.61 -2.16
C GLU A 318 -5.45 13.51 -1.73
N LYS A 319 -5.27 12.30 -2.26
CA LYS A 319 -6.09 11.13 -1.92
C LYS A 319 -5.65 10.46 -0.62
N SER A 320 -4.38 10.51 -0.19
CA SER A 320 -3.94 9.90 1.09
C SER A 320 -4.57 10.59 2.27
N ALA A 321 -4.71 11.92 2.29
CA ALA A 321 -5.39 12.61 3.39
C ALA A 321 -6.87 12.16 3.48
N ILE A 322 -7.52 12.01 2.32
CA ILE A 322 -8.90 11.54 2.21
C ILE A 322 -9.01 10.05 2.58
N LEU A 323 -8.12 9.21 2.06
CA LEU A 323 -8.02 7.79 2.32
C LEU A 323 -7.62 7.50 3.76
N LEU A 324 -6.81 8.34 4.42
CA LEU A 324 -6.42 8.22 5.83
C LEU A 324 -7.56 8.62 6.76
N GLN A 325 -8.28 9.70 6.42
CA GLN A 325 -9.48 10.11 7.16
C GLN A 325 -10.62 9.09 6.99
N GLN A 326 -10.72 8.48 5.81
CA GLN A 326 -11.65 7.39 5.50
C GLN A 326 -11.14 6.04 6.03
N ALA A 327 -9.83 5.82 6.13
CA ALA A 327 -9.20 4.65 6.73
C ALA A 327 -9.36 4.62 8.27
N ARG A 328 -9.62 5.79 8.86
CA ARG A 328 -10.04 5.91 10.27
C ARG A 328 -11.56 5.64 10.46
N GLY A 329 -12.31 5.34 9.39
CA GLY A 329 -13.73 5.00 9.48
C GLY A 329 -14.31 4.25 8.27
N LEU A 330 -13.59 3.22 7.78
CA LEU A 330 -13.80 2.55 6.49
C LEU A 330 -15.24 2.12 6.20
N ASP A 331 -15.88 2.81 5.25
CA ASP A 331 -17.01 2.28 4.45
C ASP A 331 -16.88 2.55 2.92
N ASP A 332 -15.94 3.39 2.46
CA ASP A 332 -15.98 3.92 1.08
C ASP A 332 -14.73 3.64 0.21
N VAL A 333 -13.90 2.64 0.55
CA VAL A 333 -12.78 2.21 -0.34
C VAL A 333 -13.30 1.58 -1.66
N VAL A 334 -14.62 1.42 -1.80
CA VAL A 334 -15.30 0.78 -2.94
C VAL A 334 -16.24 1.73 -3.69
N LYS A 335 -16.11 3.05 -3.54
CA LYS A 335 -16.77 3.99 -4.46
C LYS A 335 -15.88 4.21 -5.68
N VAL A 336 -15.83 3.16 -6.50
CA VAL A 336 -15.54 3.25 -7.94
C VAL A 336 -16.86 3.26 -8.66
#